data_AF-A0A7V5F0K1-F1
#
_entry.id   AF-A0A7V5F0K1-F1
#
_cell.length_a   1.000
_cell.length_b   1.000
_cell.length_c   1.000
_cell.angle_alpha   90.00
_cell.angle_beta   90.00
_cell.angle_gamma   90.00
#
_symmetry.space_group_name_H-M   'P 1'
#
loop_
_entity.id
_entity.type
_entity.pdbx_description
1 polymer ?
#
loop_
_entity_poly.entity_id
_entity_poly.type
_entity_poly.pdbx_seq_one_letter_code
_entity_poly.pdbx_strand_id
1 'polypeptide(L)'
;MGDGRVAMILDAAGIASYAQLRFGEIEAEERRRQERISEQKRDGLRAWQPILIFNNALNEYFALPLAGISRLERIEPRMIERVGEQEFLFYHNDVLPLIRLEKLLPISPLPEDAKELFIIIPKTASHSMVGIIVSRILDAIDSDVSFLSLKTDANIAQGFWGSVIFNDHLTFFLNTEELVELFEKNIKT
;
A
#
# COMPACT_ATOMS: atom_id res chain seq x y z
N MET A 1 -7.28 81.00 -16.16
CA MET A 1 -7.56 79.99 -15.12
C MET A 1 -7.13 78.64 -15.70
N GLY A 2 -5.96 78.13 -15.32
CA GLY A 2 -5.42 76.85 -15.79
C GLY A 2 -5.61 75.78 -14.72
N ASP A 3 -6.11 74.61 -15.10
CA ASP A 3 -6.41 73.48 -14.23
C ASP A 3 -5.10 72.80 -13.77
N GLY A 4 -4.78 72.95 -12.48
CA GLY A 4 -3.58 72.42 -11.84
C GLY A 4 -3.56 70.89 -11.69
N ARG A 5 -3.52 70.14 -12.81
CA ARG A 5 -3.18 68.72 -12.77
C ARG A 5 -1.67 68.57 -12.58
N VAL A 6 -1.30 68.36 -11.33
CA VAL A 6 0.05 67.96 -10.93
C VAL A 6 0.35 66.60 -11.59
N ALA A 7 1.35 66.56 -12.47
CA ALA A 7 1.92 65.31 -12.95
C ALA A 7 2.86 64.78 -11.87
N MET A 8 2.62 63.55 -11.39
CA MET A 8 3.52 62.87 -10.47
C MET A 8 4.70 62.36 -11.28
N ILE A 9 5.89 62.93 -11.10
CA ILE A 9 7.13 62.41 -11.69
C ILE A 9 7.57 61.23 -10.84
N LEU A 10 7.31 60.03 -11.33
CA LEU A 10 7.73 58.79 -10.69
C LEU A 10 9.19 58.51 -11.06
N ASP A 11 10.10 58.65 -10.09
CA ASP A 11 11.51 58.32 -10.26
C ASP A 11 11.74 56.79 -10.11
N ALA A 12 12.74 56.26 -10.81
CA ALA A 12 13.12 54.85 -10.80
C ALA A 12 13.40 54.34 -9.37
N ALA A 13 13.91 55.20 -8.48
CA ALA A 13 14.10 54.88 -7.06
C ALA A 13 12.77 54.65 -6.30
N GLY A 14 11.70 55.35 -6.68
CA GLY A 14 10.35 55.17 -6.12
C GLY A 14 9.69 53.88 -6.60
N ILE A 15 9.93 53.49 -7.85
CA ILE A 15 9.50 52.18 -8.39
C ILE A 15 10.26 51.05 -7.71
N ALA A 16 11.58 51.20 -7.49
CA ALA A 16 12.42 50.20 -6.84
C ALA A 16 12.02 49.97 -5.37
N SER A 17 11.69 51.04 -4.62
CA SER A 17 11.23 50.93 -3.23
C SER A 17 9.83 50.32 -3.11
N TYR A 18 8.89 50.70 -3.98
CA TYR A 18 7.56 50.08 -4.05
C TYR A 18 7.64 48.60 -4.46
N ALA A 19 8.55 48.28 -5.37
CA ALA A 19 8.84 46.91 -5.79
C ALA A 19 9.49 46.10 -4.66
N GLN A 20 10.45 46.63 -3.90
CA GLN A 20 11.06 45.97 -2.74
C GLN A 20 10.08 45.69 -1.60
N LEU A 21 9.15 46.60 -1.32
CA LEU A 21 8.06 46.37 -0.35
C LEU A 21 7.15 45.21 -0.81
N ARG A 22 6.83 45.16 -2.11
CA ARG A 22 6.12 44.01 -2.70
C ARG A 22 6.96 42.74 -2.70
N PHE A 23 8.27 42.79 -2.93
CA PHE A 23 9.13 41.62 -2.91
C PHE A 23 9.25 41.02 -1.50
N GLY A 24 9.31 41.82 -0.44
CA GLY A 24 9.31 41.31 0.93
C GLY A 24 7.98 40.63 1.32
N GLU A 25 6.85 41.17 0.88
CA GLU A 25 5.54 40.53 1.04
C GLU A 25 5.39 39.27 0.18
N ILE A 26 5.86 39.30 -1.08
CA ILE A 26 5.86 38.15 -2.00
C ILE A 26 6.79 37.06 -1.46
N GLU A 27 7.98 37.35 -0.93
CA GLU A 27 8.88 36.36 -0.36
C GLU A 27 8.34 35.77 0.95
N ALA A 28 7.67 36.57 1.78
CA ALA A 28 7.02 36.10 2.99
C ALA A 28 5.75 35.28 2.69
N GLU A 29 5.04 35.62 1.62
CA GLU A 29 3.86 34.89 1.14
C GLU A 29 4.27 33.61 0.41
N GLU A 30 5.36 33.63 -0.36
CA GLU A 30 5.97 32.47 -1.01
C GLU A 30 6.58 31.54 0.05
N ARG A 31 7.24 32.06 1.11
CA ARG A 31 7.64 31.24 2.27
C ARG A 31 6.43 30.64 2.97
N ARG A 32 5.39 31.42 3.26
CA ARG A 32 4.15 30.89 3.88
C ARG A 32 3.40 29.93 2.97
N ARG A 33 3.55 30.06 1.65
CA ARG A 33 3.00 29.15 0.64
C ARG A 33 3.84 27.88 0.56
N GLN A 34 5.17 27.97 0.60
CA GLN A 34 6.09 26.83 0.71
C GLN A 34 5.93 26.08 2.03
N GLU A 35 5.75 26.81 3.14
CA GLU A 35 5.42 26.28 4.46
C GLU A 35 4.06 25.60 4.41
N ARG A 36 3.00 26.24 3.88
CA ARG A 36 1.69 25.58 3.69
C ARG A 36 1.72 24.39 2.74
N ILE A 37 2.51 24.44 1.67
CA ILE A 37 2.71 23.31 0.73
C ILE A 37 3.53 22.21 1.40
N SER A 38 4.51 22.54 2.25
CA SER A 38 5.29 21.55 2.99
C SER A 38 4.51 20.98 4.17
N GLU A 39 3.63 21.75 4.81
CA GLU A 39 2.64 21.30 5.80
C GLU A 39 1.57 20.43 5.15
N GLN A 40 1.03 20.79 3.98
CA GLN A 40 0.13 19.94 3.19
C GLN A 40 0.82 18.69 2.66
N LYS A 41 2.11 18.76 2.29
CA LYS A 41 2.91 17.55 2.00
C LYS A 41 3.13 16.71 3.26
N ARG A 42 3.28 17.31 4.44
CA ARG A 42 3.41 16.62 5.74
C ARG A 42 2.09 16.01 6.22
N ASP A 43 0.95 16.62 5.97
CA ASP A 43 -0.39 16.04 6.19
C ASP A 43 -0.71 14.97 5.13
N GLY A 44 -0.31 15.19 3.87
CA GLY A 44 -0.36 14.19 2.79
C GLY A 44 0.67 13.06 2.92
N LEU A 45 1.57 13.14 3.91
CA LEU A 45 2.53 12.08 4.26
C LEU A 45 1.97 11.08 5.28
N ARG A 46 0.79 11.35 5.88
CA ARG A 46 -0.03 10.26 6.42
C ARG A 46 -0.71 9.61 5.24
N ALA A 47 -0.05 8.63 4.63
CA ALA A 47 -0.60 7.85 3.54
C ALA A 47 -1.70 6.95 4.10
N TRP A 48 -2.88 7.51 4.35
CA TRP A 48 -4.10 6.75 4.57
C TRP A 48 -4.36 6.00 3.27
N GLN A 49 -4.11 4.70 3.29
CA GLN A 49 -4.37 3.84 2.15
C GLN A 49 -5.28 2.70 2.60
N PRO A 50 -6.14 2.22 1.69
CA PRO A 50 -6.99 1.10 1.99
C PRO A 50 -6.15 -0.18 2.13
N ILE A 51 -6.31 -0.87 3.25
CA ILE A 51 -5.68 -2.15 3.57
C ILE A 51 -6.73 -3.24 3.65
N LEU A 52 -6.42 -4.41 3.09
CA LEU A 52 -7.22 -5.62 3.19
C LEU A 52 -6.76 -6.40 4.42
N ILE A 53 -7.68 -6.73 5.32
CA ILE A 53 -7.43 -7.58 6.49
C ILE A 53 -8.04 -8.96 6.24
N PHE A 54 -7.28 -10.02 6.53
CA PHE A 54 -7.69 -11.40 6.26
C PHE A 54 -7.03 -12.39 7.23
N ASN A 55 -7.46 -13.65 7.16
CA ASN A 55 -6.92 -14.75 7.93
C ASN A 55 -6.45 -15.91 7.05
N ASN A 56 -5.37 -16.58 7.46
CA ASN A 56 -5.02 -17.92 6.98
C ASN A 56 -5.69 -18.97 7.85
N ALA A 57 -5.37 -19.00 9.14
CA ALA A 57 -6.07 -19.77 10.16
C ALA A 57 -6.86 -18.86 11.11
N LEU A 58 -7.72 -19.46 11.94
CA LEU A 58 -8.46 -18.73 12.96
C LEU A 58 -7.47 -18.05 13.93
N ASN A 59 -7.68 -16.76 14.19
CA ASN A 59 -6.86 -15.89 15.08
C ASN A 59 -5.48 -15.47 14.56
N GLU A 60 -5.15 -15.73 13.29
CA GLU A 60 -3.95 -15.17 12.65
C GLU A 60 -4.33 -14.06 11.68
N TYR A 61 -3.97 -12.82 12.03
CA TYR A 61 -4.38 -11.64 11.27
C TYR A 61 -3.26 -11.18 10.35
N PHE A 62 -3.62 -11.02 9.08
CA PHE A 62 -2.72 -10.55 8.05
C PHE A 62 -3.32 -9.34 7.34
N ALA A 63 -2.46 -8.51 6.80
CA ALA A 63 -2.84 -7.33 6.05
C ALA A 63 -2.03 -7.17 4.76
N LEU A 64 -2.67 -6.59 3.76
CA LEU A 64 -2.06 -6.19 2.51
C LEU A 64 -2.61 -4.83 2.05
N PRO A 65 -1.78 -3.91 1.53
CA PRO A 65 -2.30 -2.73 0.85
C PRO A 65 -3.16 -3.15 -0.34
N LEU A 66 -4.39 -2.65 -0.44
CA LEU A 66 -5.27 -2.95 -1.57
C LEU A 66 -4.67 -2.50 -2.91
N ALA A 67 -3.83 -1.46 -2.88
CA ALA A 67 -3.07 -1.00 -4.04
C ALA A 67 -2.20 -2.12 -4.65
N GLY A 68 -1.67 -3.04 -3.84
CA GLY A 68 -0.86 -4.18 -4.24
C GLY A 68 -1.66 -5.41 -4.66
N ILE A 69 -2.99 -5.34 -4.70
CA ILE A 69 -3.86 -6.44 -5.10
C ILE A 69 -4.48 -6.12 -6.47
N SER A 70 -4.35 -7.05 -7.41
CA SER A 70 -4.96 -6.93 -8.73
C SER A 70 -6.40 -7.42 -8.72
N ARG A 71 -6.67 -8.49 -7.97
CA ARG A 71 -7.99 -9.12 -7.87
C ARG A 71 -8.11 -9.97 -6.61
N LEU A 72 -9.34 -10.11 -6.16
CA LEU A 72 -9.75 -10.98 -5.06
C LEU A 72 -10.91 -11.84 -5.57
N GLU A 73 -10.80 -13.16 -5.44
CA GLU A 73 -11.83 -14.11 -5.86
C GLU A 73 -12.26 -14.99 -4.71
N ARG A 74 -13.55 -15.30 -4.63
CA ARG A 74 -14.07 -16.32 -3.72
C ARG A 74 -14.25 -17.62 -4.49
N ILE A 75 -13.76 -18.72 -3.94
CA ILE A 75 -13.81 -20.04 -4.56
C ILE A 75 -14.31 -21.10 -3.58
N GLU A 76 -14.75 -22.22 -4.12
CA GLU A 76 -14.94 -23.45 -3.34
C GLU A 76 -13.64 -24.28 -3.39
N PRO A 77 -13.25 -24.96 -2.30
CA PRO A 77 -12.01 -25.76 -2.28
C PRO A 77 -11.93 -26.82 -3.40
N ARG A 78 -13.08 -27.37 -3.81
CA ARG A 78 -13.16 -28.36 -4.91
C ARG A 78 -12.74 -27.83 -6.28
N MET A 79 -12.59 -26.51 -6.43
CA MET A 79 -12.10 -25.88 -7.67
C MET A 79 -10.57 -25.90 -7.77
N ILE A 80 -9.88 -26.24 -6.67
CA ILE A 80 -8.43 -26.33 -6.63
C ILE A 80 -8.01 -27.69 -7.18
N GLU A 81 -7.21 -27.66 -8.24
CA GLU A 81 -6.58 -28.83 -8.84
C GLU A 81 -5.16 -29.01 -8.28
N ARG A 82 -4.75 -30.26 -8.02
CA ARG A 82 -3.42 -30.55 -7.48
C ARG A 82 -2.62 -31.44 -8.43
N VAL A 83 -1.39 -31.03 -8.72
CA VAL A 83 -0.40 -31.82 -9.48
C VAL A 83 0.90 -31.88 -8.68
N GLY A 84 1.22 -33.07 -8.16
CA GLY A 84 2.32 -33.22 -7.20
C GLY A 84 2.06 -32.40 -5.93
N GLU A 85 3.00 -31.56 -5.55
CA GLU A 85 2.88 -30.65 -4.39
C GLU A 85 2.32 -29.27 -4.73
N GLN A 86 2.04 -29.02 -6.02
CA GLN A 86 1.53 -27.75 -6.52
C GLN A 86 0.02 -27.78 -6.69
N GLU A 87 -0.58 -26.62 -6.46
CA GLU A 87 -2.01 -26.40 -6.56
C GLU A 87 -2.29 -25.31 -7.58
N PHE A 88 -3.41 -25.45 -8.27
CA PHE A 88 -3.77 -24.64 -9.41
C PHE A 88 -5.27 -24.34 -9.42
N LEU A 89 -5.65 -23.23 -10.04
CA LEU A 89 -7.03 -22.86 -10.32
C LEU A 89 -7.18 -22.57 -11.81
N PHE A 90 -8.22 -23.11 -12.45
CA PHE A 90 -8.59 -22.67 -13.80
C PHE A 90 -9.13 -21.24 -13.75
N TYR A 91 -8.44 -20.31 -14.42
CA TYR A 91 -8.73 -18.90 -14.36
C TYR A 91 -8.68 -18.27 -15.76
N HIS A 92 -9.82 -17.77 -16.26
CA HIS A 92 -9.92 -17.04 -17.54
C HIS A 92 -9.22 -17.74 -18.73
N ASN A 93 -9.45 -19.05 -18.85
CA ASN A 93 -8.89 -19.88 -19.92
C ASN A 93 -7.36 -20.07 -19.81
N ASP A 94 -6.79 -19.79 -18.64
CA ASP A 94 -5.41 -20.07 -18.24
C ASP A 94 -5.40 -20.82 -16.89
N VAL A 95 -4.23 -21.20 -16.43
CA VAL A 95 -4.01 -21.88 -15.15
C VAL A 95 -3.29 -20.93 -14.21
N LEU A 96 -3.88 -20.70 -13.03
CA LEU A 96 -3.31 -19.88 -11.97
C LEU A 96 -2.65 -20.77 -10.92
N PRO A 97 -1.30 -20.77 -10.79
CA PRO A 97 -0.62 -21.43 -9.69
C PRO A 97 -1.00 -20.79 -8.36
N LEU A 98 -1.18 -21.62 -7.33
CA LEU A 98 -1.62 -21.19 -6.01
C LEU A 98 -0.53 -21.37 -4.94
N ILE A 99 -0.40 -20.35 -4.11
CA ILE A 99 0.47 -20.30 -2.94
C ILE A 99 -0.37 -20.60 -1.70
N ARG A 100 0.05 -21.60 -0.94
CA ARG A 100 -0.37 -21.79 0.46
C ARG A 100 0.65 -21.13 1.36
N LEU A 101 0.21 -20.14 2.15
CA LEU A 101 1.10 -19.32 2.98
C LEU A 101 1.86 -20.17 4.00
N GLU A 102 1.21 -21.16 4.61
CA GLU A 102 1.79 -22.10 5.57
C GLU A 102 2.92 -22.98 5.00
N LYS A 103 3.04 -23.10 3.67
CA LYS A 103 4.16 -23.81 3.03
C LYS A 103 5.42 -22.94 2.92
N LEU A 104 5.28 -21.61 3.01
CA LEU A 104 6.37 -20.65 2.86
C LEU A 104 6.71 -19.92 4.18
N LEU A 105 5.72 -19.79 5.06
CA LEU A 105 5.79 -19.01 6.28
C LEU A 105 5.51 -19.92 7.51
N PRO A 106 6.10 -19.61 8.67
CA PRO A 106 5.86 -20.34 9.92
C PRO A 106 4.51 -19.94 10.55
N ILE A 107 3.41 -20.20 9.84
CA ILE A 107 2.05 -19.87 10.26
C ILE A 107 1.17 -21.12 10.29
N SER A 108 0.01 -21.04 10.90
CA SER A 108 -0.93 -22.15 10.97
C SER A 108 -1.54 -22.46 9.59
N PRO A 109 -1.79 -23.73 9.26
CA PRO A 109 -2.37 -24.12 7.97
C PRO A 109 -3.82 -23.66 7.82
N LEU A 110 -4.28 -23.61 6.57
CA LEU A 110 -5.69 -23.39 6.25
C LEU A 110 -6.60 -24.43 6.94
N PRO A 111 -7.80 -24.06 7.43
CA PRO A 111 -8.74 -25.01 8.00
C PRO A 111 -9.14 -26.10 7.00
N GLU A 112 -9.01 -27.37 7.39
CA GLU A 112 -9.29 -28.52 6.51
C GLU A 112 -10.77 -28.60 6.09
N ASP A 113 -11.67 -28.10 6.93
CA ASP A 113 -13.12 -28.12 6.73
C ASP A 113 -13.68 -26.81 6.16
N ALA A 114 -12.81 -25.92 5.66
CA ALA A 114 -13.22 -24.67 5.04
C ALA A 114 -14.17 -24.94 3.85
N LYS A 115 -15.39 -24.39 3.90
CA LYS A 115 -16.39 -24.53 2.82
C LYS A 115 -16.18 -23.54 1.68
N GLU A 116 -15.56 -22.42 1.98
CA GLU A 116 -15.23 -21.35 1.05
C GLU A 116 -13.79 -20.90 1.34
N LEU A 117 -13.07 -20.54 0.27
CA LEU A 117 -11.73 -19.97 0.31
C LEU A 117 -11.68 -18.70 -0.53
N PHE A 118 -10.62 -17.92 -0.36
CA PHE A 118 -10.38 -16.72 -1.14
C PHE A 118 -9.01 -16.77 -1.78
N ILE A 119 -8.93 -16.28 -3.02
CA ILE A 119 -7.69 -16.12 -3.77
C ILE A 119 -7.38 -14.64 -3.87
N ILE A 120 -6.25 -14.23 -3.28
CA ILE A 120 -5.68 -12.90 -3.46
C ILE A 120 -4.67 -12.98 -4.61
N ILE A 121 -4.89 -12.22 -5.68
CA ILE A 121 -3.95 -12.12 -6.80
C ILE A 121 -3.16 -10.81 -6.64
N PRO A 122 -1.89 -10.84 -6.19
CA PRO A 122 -1.10 -9.63 -6.04
C PRO A 122 -0.79 -8.99 -7.41
N LYS A 123 -0.60 -7.68 -7.42
CA LYS A 123 0.09 -7.00 -8.52
C LYS A 123 1.57 -7.27 -8.34
N THR A 124 2.13 -8.07 -9.23
CA THR A 124 3.57 -8.34 -9.27
C THR A 124 4.17 -7.71 -10.51
N ALA A 125 5.44 -7.30 -10.42
CA ALA A 125 6.23 -6.92 -11.59
C ALA A 125 6.67 -8.14 -12.42
N SER A 126 6.57 -9.35 -11.85
CA SER A 126 6.74 -10.61 -12.57
C SER A 126 5.64 -10.79 -13.60
N HIS A 127 5.95 -11.47 -14.70
CA HIS A 127 4.96 -11.84 -15.71
C HIS A 127 4.10 -13.03 -15.26
N SER A 128 4.51 -13.74 -14.19
CA SER A 128 3.80 -14.90 -13.66
C SER A 128 2.67 -14.44 -12.74
N MET A 129 1.42 -14.63 -13.16
CA MET A 129 0.27 -14.46 -12.27
C MET A 129 0.22 -15.64 -11.29
N VAL A 130 0.13 -15.33 -9.99
CA VAL A 130 0.00 -16.35 -8.92
C VAL A 130 -1.14 -15.94 -7.99
N GLY A 131 -1.83 -16.92 -7.41
CA GLY A 131 -2.87 -16.69 -6.43
C GLY A 131 -2.41 -17.08 -5.03
N ILE A 132 -2.72 -16.29 -4.02
CA ILE A 132 -2.49 -16.63 -2.61
C ILE A 132 -3.81 -17.12 -2.02
N ILE A 133 -3.84 -18.35 -1.52
CA ILE A 133 -5.03 -18.92 -0.89
C ILE A 133 -5.11 -18.44 0.56
N VAL A 134 -6.27 -17.94 0.96
CA VAL A 134 -6.58 -17.55 2.35
C VAL A 134 -7.97 -18.05 2.74
N SER A 135 -8.24 -18.20 4.04
CA SER A 135 -9.52 -18.78 4.49
C SER A 135 -10.63 -17.73 4.59
N ARG A 136 -10.30 -16.49 4.93
CA ARG A 136 -11.32 -15.46 5.17
C ARG A 136 -10.79 -14.05 4.92
N ILE A 137 -11.58 -13.26 4.20
CA ILE A 137 -11.44 -11.81 4.16
C ILE A 137 -12.29 -11.20 5.28
N LEU A 138 -11.68 -10.37 6.12
CA LEU A 138 -12.34 -9.77 7.28
C LEU A 138 -12.91 -8.39 6.93
N ASP A 139 -12.07 -7.50 6.42
CA ASP A 139 -12.47 -6.12 6.10
C ASP A 139 -11.49 -5.44 5.15
N ALA A 140 -11.89 -4.30 4.60
CA ALA A 140 -11.03 -3.36 3.88
C ALA A 140 -11.19 -1.97 4.49
N ILE A 141 -10.13 -1.44 5.10
CA ILE A 141 -10.19 -0.20 5.88
C ILE A 141 -9.13 0.79 5.43
N ASP A 142 -9.39 2.09 5.58
CA ASP A 142 -8.36 3.11 5.42
C ASP A 142 -7.51 3.19 6.69
N SER A 143 -6.20 3.01 6.54
CA SER A 143 -5.24 3.08 7.63
C SER A 143 -4.03 3.91 7.23
N ASP A 144 -3.50 4.69 8.17
CA ASP A 144 -2.19 5.35 8.00
C ASP A 144 -1.11 4.27 7.98
N VAL A 145 -0.54 3.98 6.81
CA VAL A 145 0.48 2.93 6.64
C VAL A 145 1.91 3.45 6.74
N SER A 146 2.10 4.71 7.13
CA SER A 146 3.44 5.28 7.30
C SER A 146 4.29 4.44 8.28
N PHE A 147 3.66 3.69 9.18
CA PHE A 147 4.32 2.75 10.08
C PHE A 147 5.01 1.57 9.37
N LEU A 148 4.57 1.16 8.17
CA LEU A 148 5.21 0.09 7.40
C LEU A 148 6.66 0.44 7.04
N SER A 149 6.96 1.73 6.88
CA SER A 149 8.31 2.22 6.63
C SER A 149 9.14 2.43 7.91
N LEU A 150 8.51 2.38 9.09
CA LEU A 150 9.11 2.76 10.38
C LEU A 150 9.38 1.59 11.31
N LYS A 151 8.73 0.44 11.11
CA LYS A 151 8.90 -0.75 11.96
C LYS A 151 9.25 -1.98 11.14
N THR A 152 10.50 -2.02 10.67
CA THR A 152 11.18 -3.28 10.48
C THR A 152 11.76 -3.70 11.83
N ASP A 153 10.99 -4.36 12.69
CA ASP A 153 11.57 -4.99 13.88
C ASP A 153 12.68 -5.95 13.41
N ALA A 154 13.84 -5.94 14.06
CA ALA A 154 15.03 -6.71 13.65
C ALA A 154 14.84 -8.25 13.66
N ASN A 155 13.63 -8.75 13.94
CA ASN A 155 13.22 -10.15 13.97
C ASN A 155 12.00 -10.45 13.09
N ILE A 156 11.68 -9.60 12.11
CA ILE A 156 10.61 -9.92 11.16
C ILE A 156 11.05 -11.13 10.32
N ALA A 157 10.26 -12.20 10.43
CA ALA A 157 10.48 -13.41 9.66
C ALA A 157 10.34 -13.12 8.16
N GLN A 158 10.97 -13.97 7.35
CA GLN A 158 10.89 -13.91 5.90
C GLN A 158 9.43 -13.81 5.41
N GLY A 159 9.17 -13.00 4.38
CA GLY A 159 7.84 -12.88 3.77
C GLY A 159 6.87 -11.90 4.45
N PHE A 160 7.36 -11.10 5.40
CA PHE A 160 6.59 -10.04 6.07
C PHE A 160 7.30 -8.68 5.96
N TRP A 161 6.53 -7.59 5.81
CA TRP A 161 7.07 -6.21 5.91
C TRP A 161 7.16 -5.73 7.36
N GLY A 162 6.29 -6.24 8.23
CA GLY A 162 6.20 -5.84 9.63
C GLY A 162 4.88 -6.22 10.26
N SER A 163 4.60 -5.67 11.44
CA SER A 163 3.35 -5.90 12.17
C SER A 163 2.83 -4.64 12.84
N VAL A 164 1.53 -4.63 13.11
CA VAL A 164 0.84 -3.57 13.87
C VAL A 164 -0.20 -4.21 14.78
N ILE A 165 -0.55 -3.55 15.88
CA ILE A 165 -1.73 -3.93 16.65
C ILE A 165 -2.91 -3.16 16.07
N PHE A 166 -3.92 -3.90 15.61
CA PHE A 166 -5.15 -3.35 15.04
C PHE A 166 -6.36 -4.06 15.69
N ASN A 167 -7.32 -3.29 16.23
CA ASN A 167 -8.46 -3.82 16.98
C ASN A 167 -8.08 -4.89 18.01
N ASP A 168 -7.05 -4.62 18.82
CA ASP A 168 -6.50 -5.53 19.84
C ASP A 168 -5.91 -6.85 19.29
N HIS A 169 -5.70 -6.93 17.97
CA HIS A 169 -5.08 -8.08 17.31
C HIS A 169 -3.74 -7.70 16.68
N LEU A 170 -2.71 -8.51 16.95
CA LEU A 170 -1.44 -8.41 16.24
C LEU A 170 -1.64 -8.83 14.78
N THR A 171 -1.43 -7.90 13.87
CA THR A 171 -1.67 -8.06 12.43
C THR A 171 -0.36 -7.90 11.66
N PHE A 172 -0.01 -8.89 10.85
CA PHE A 172 1.22 -8.89 10.06
C PHE A 172 0.98 -8.46 8.62
N PHE A 173 1.85 -7.62 8.09
CA PHE A 173 1.81 -7.20 6.69
C PHE A 173 2.63 -8.16 5.83
N LEU A 174 2.00 -8.78 4.85
CA LEU A 174 2.68 -9.72 3.96
C LEU A 174 3.53 -8.99 2.91
N ASN A 175 4.69 -9.57 2.61
CA ASN A 175 5.52 -9.20 1.48
C ASN A 175 5.14 -10.05 0.25
N THR A 176 4.15 -9.63 -0.54
CA THR A 176 3.69 -10.44 -1.67
C THR A 176 4.76 -10.67 -2.73
N GLU A 177 5.65 -9.71 -2.95
CA GLU A 177 6.73 -9.85 -3.93
C GLU A 177 7.71 -10.95 -3.51
N GLU A 178 8.16 -10.92 -2.25
CA GLU A 178 9.03 -11.96 -1.69
C GLU A 178 8.35 -13.34 -1.66
N LEU A 179 7.05 -13.40 -1.35
CA LEU A 179 6.29 -14.66 -1.39
C LEU A 179 6.24 -15.26 -2.80
N VAL A 180 6.03 -14.43 -3.83
CA VAL A 180 6.05 -14.87 -5.23
C VAL A 180 7.44 -15.38 -5.60
N GLU A 181 8.49 -14.66 -5.24
CA GLU A 181 9.87 -15.09 -5.50
C GLU A 181 10.23 -16.42 -4.83
N LEU A 182 9.82 -16.60 -3.57
CA LEU A 182 10.05 -17.85 -2.84
C LEU A 182 9.29 -19.01 -3.47
N PHE A 183 8.05 -18.77 -3.85
CA PHE A 183 7.25 -19.76 -4.57
C PHE A 183 7.94 -20.17 -5.87
N GLU A 184 8.34 -19.22 -6.72
CA GLU A 184 9.01 -19.51 -8.00
C GLU A 184 10.32 -20.29 -7.84
N LYS A 185 11.10 -20.02 -6.77
CA LYS A 185 12.32 -20.78 -6.45
C LYS A 185 12.03 -22.23 -6.09
N ASN A 186 10.95 -22.48 -5.35
CA ASN A 186 10.54 -23.83 -4.95
C ASN A 186 10.02 -24.67 -6.13
N ILE A 187 9.50 -24.07 -7.21
CA ILE A 187 9.07 -24.81 -8.41
C ILE A 187 10.27 -25.26 -9.26
N LYS A 188 11.34 -24.46 -9.28
CA LYS A 188 12.49 -24.66 -10.18
C LYS A 188 13.53 -25.65 -9.64
N THR A 189 13.32 -26.17 -8.42
CA THR A 189 14.23 -27.10 -7.74
C THR A 189 13.69 -28.52 -7.81
#